data_AF-A0AA90UGV3-F1
#
_entry.id   AF-A0AA90UGV3-F1
#
_cell.length_a   1.000
_cell.length_b   1.000
_cell.length_c   1.000
_cell.angle_alpha   90.00
_cell.angle_beta   90.00
_cell.angle_gamma   90.00
#
_symmetry.space_group_name_H-M   'P 1'
#
loop_
_entity.id
_entity.type
_entity.pdbx_description
1 polymer ?
#
loop_
_entity_poly.entity_id
_entity_poly.type
_entity_poly.pdbx_seq_one_letter_code
_entity_poly.pdbx_strand_id
1 'polypeptide(L)'
;MRKDVMMISAGLMMLAMASCDQTEYREITEDRVVPQPVDTIKVADHFYLDGYLSRTSENIGGKDLNAVNLFSDGEELYVANFAGKCIDVFDAETLELKRSMSNGDRTLARDVYVEGDHLFVAAGDSREVQIFDKKTGKYLSRLGTGSWPASNVSWAGCVCATPRLVFVRDSKEKNIRVFDREALDMNAASNNNVYAKLATGSYFIGSKFEPQSESYDMEVIGDSLYSFIPRTGTIYAWKVQDIIEKKGDAPVKITQNATEKIRSISKTDDKEKFFVSMEKDGKMQLAEYPLADIQKRD
;
A
#
# COMPACT_ATOMS: atom_id res chain seq x y z
N MET A 1 28.78 41.70 -66.04
CA MET A 1 29.66 42.61 -65.29
C MET A 1 28.80 43.68 -64.64
N ARG A 2 29.24 44.15 -63.46
CA ARG A 2 28.52 44.89 -62.41
C ARG A 2 27.52 45.98 -62.83
N LYS A 3 26.48 46.06 -61.97
CA LYS A 3 25.50 47.14 -61.79
C LYS A 3 26.17 48.48 -61.48
N ASP A 4 25.60 49.54 -62.05
CA ASP A 4 25.69 50.90 -61.51
C ASP A 4 24.74 51.08 -60.33
N VAL A 5 25.21 51.92 -59.41
CA VAL A 5 24.76 52.17 -58.05
C VAL A 5 24.36 53.64 -57.94
N MET A 6 23.32 53.90 -57.14
CA MET A 6 23.04 55.16 -56.43
C MET A 6 22.68 56.37 -57.30
N MET A 7 21.89 57.34 -56.85
CA MET A 7 21.86 58.04 -55.56
C MET A 7 20.58 58.95 -55.62
N ILE A 8 19.86 59.36 -54.56
CA ILE A 8 20.15 60.49 -53.65
C ILE A 8 18.84 60.84 -52.87
N SER A 9 18.96 61.09 -51.55
CA SER A 9 18.21 62.03 -50.66
C SER A 9 16.67 61.95 -50.54
N ALA A 10 15.97 62.51 -49.56
CA ALA A 10 16.25 63.46 -48.46
C ALA A 10 15.21 63.22 -47.34
N GLY A 11 15.50 63.63 -46.10
CA GLY A 11 14.56 63.54 -44.96
C GLY A 11 13.75 64.82 -44.71
N LEU A 12 12.67 64.72 -43.92
CA LEU A 12 12.53 65.33 -42.58
C LEU A 12 11.13 65.07 -41.95
N MET A 13 11.17 64.76 -40.64
CA MET A 13 10.25 65.09 -39.54
C MET A 13 8.78 64.61 -39.47
N MET A 14 8.62 63.59 -38.61
CA MET A 14 7.69 63.38 -37.48
C MET A 14 6.18 63.70 -37.60
N LEU A 15 5.37 62.64 -37.50
CA LEU A 15 4.11 62.64 -36.74
C LEU A 15 3.82 61.24 -36.18
N ALA A 16 3.49 61.19 -34.90
CA ALA A 16 3.18 59.98 -34.17
C ALA A 16 1.79 59.44 -34.55
N MET A 17 1.76 58.23 -35.10
CA MET A 17 0.68 57.27 -34.89
C MET A 17 1.32 55.90 -34.76
N ALA A 18 1.16 55.31 -33.58
CA ALA A 18 1.47 53.90 -33.35
C ALA A 18 0.43 53.08 -34.11
N SER A 19 0.88 52.46 -35.21
CA SER A 19 0.16 51.46 -35.97
C SER A 19 1.20 50.56 -36.63
N CYS A 20 1.00 49.24 -36.47
CA CYS A 20 1.56 48.10 -37.20
C CYS A 20 2.50 48.46 -38.38
N ASP A 21 3.72 47.94 -38.49
CA ASP A 21 3.92 46.53 -38.83
C ASP A 21 5.40 46.11 -38.76
N GLN A 22 5.55 44.79 -38.62
CA GLN A 22 6.72 43.91 -38.73
C GLN A 22 8.09 44.55 -38.97
N THR A 23 9.02 44.27 -38.05
CA THR A 23 10.44 44.23 -38.38
C THR A 23 11.12 43.04 -37.71
N GLU A 24 11.48 42.10 -38.60
CA GLU A 24 12.67 41.26 -38.58
C GLU A 24 12.88 40.29 -37.40
N TYR A 25 12.57 39.03 -37.67
CA TYR A 25 13.31 37.93 -37.07
C TYR A 25 14.75 37.95 -37.59
N ARG A 26 15.69 38.28 -36.71
CA ARG A 26 17.07 37.82 -36.78
C ARG A 26 17.38 37.01 -35.53
N GLU A 27 17.45 35.70 -35.73
CA GLU A 27 18.35 34.77 -35.04
C GLU A 27 19.74 35.44 -34.86
N ILE A 28 20.48 35.33 -33.75
CA ILE A 28 20.69 34.24 -32.80
C ILE A 28 21.27 34.90 -31.53
N THR A 29 20.93 34.43 -30.33
CA THR A 29 21.89 34.22 -29.24
C THR A 29 21.18 33.48 -28.12
N GLU A 30 21.63 32.23 -27.92
CA GLU A 30 21.49 31.38 -26.74
C GLU A 30 20.13 31.38 -26.04
N ASP A 31 19.52 30.19 -25.95
CA ASP A 31 18.40 29.92 -25.05
C ASP A 31 18.71 30.42 -23.63
N ARG A 32 18.40 31.69 -23.35
CA ARG A 32 18.15 32.14 -22.00
C ARG A 32 16.75 31.68 -21.68
N VAL A 33 16.69 30.41 -21.30
CA VAL A 33 15.67 29.92 -20.39
C VAL A 33 15.77 30.81 -19.15
N VAL A 34 14.88 31.79 -19.06
CA VAL A 34 14.57 32.40 -17.77
C VAL A 34 13.85 31.29 -17.01
N PRO A 35 14.42 30.74 -15.92
CA PRO A 35 13.71 29.77 -15.13
C PRO A 35 12.47 30.48 -14.61
N GLN A 36 11.29 30.06 -15.05
CA GLN A 36 10.11 30.37 -14.26
C GLN A 36 10.32 29.72 -12.90
N PRO A 37 10.09 30.43 -11.78
CA PRO A 37 9.94 29.76 -10.51
C PRO A 37 8.70 28.88 -10.65
N VAL A 38 8.95 27.63 -10.98
CA VAL A 38 8.01 26.57 -10.74
C VAL A 38 7.71 26.64 -9.25
N ASP A 39 6.44 26.80 -8.91
CA ASP A 39 5.89 26.20 -7.69
C ASP A 39 5.99 24.68 -7.84
N THR A 40 7.24 24.21 -7.94
CA THR A 40 7.64 22.90 -7.51
C THR A 40 7.27 22.90 -6.05
N ILE A 41 6.21 22.17 -5.72
CA ILE A 41 6.35 21.27 -4.60
C ILE A 41 7.71 20.62 -4.82
N LYS A 42 8.67 20.99 -3.99
CA LYS A 42 9.94 20.31 -3.86
C LYS A 42 9.57 18.93 -3.34
N VAL A 43 9.05 18.08 -4.23
CA VAL A 43 9.18 16.64 -4.06
C VAL A 43 10.68 16.50 -4.11
N ALA A 44 11.27 16.39 -2.94
CA ALA A 44 12.67 16.12 -2.85
C ALA A 44 12.96 14.94 -3.77
N ASP A 45 13.96 15.06 -4.63
CA ASP A 45 14.61 13.92 -5.29
C ASP A 45 15.28 12.97 -4.26
N HIS A 46 14.76 12.89 -3.03
CA HIS A 46 15.24 12.13 -1.87
C HIS A 46 14.38 10.89 -1.62
N PHE A 47 14.14 10.07 -2.64
CA PHE A 47 13.88 8.64 -2.41
C PHE A 47 14.70 7.71 -3.32
N TYR A 48 15.76 8.21 -3.95
CA TYR A 48 17.00 7.47 -3.80
C TYR A 48 17.53 7.90 -2.44
N LEU A 49 17.35 7.04 -1.44
CA LEU A 49 18.20 7.08 -0.25
C LEU A 49 19.63 6.99 -0.78
N ASP A 50 20.39 8.09 -0.85
CA ASP A 50 21.83 7.96 -0.93
C ASP A 50 22.23 7.10 0.28
N GLY A 51 22.56 5.82 0.05
CA GLY A 51 22.79 4.82 1.10
C GLY A 51 21.64 3.86 1.47
N TYR A 52 20.67 3.54 0.61
CA TYR A 52 19.77 2.40 0.91
C TYR A 52 20.50 1.06 0.87
N LEU A 53 20.22 0.22 1.85
CA LEU A 53 20.47 -1.21 1.76
C LEU A 53 19.39 -1.84 0.88
N SER A 54 19.81 -2.62 -0.12
CA SER A 54 18.90 -3.45 -0.91
C SER A 54 19.36 -4.91 -0.89
N ARG A 55 18.40 -5.80 -1.12
CA ARG A 55 18.63 -7.23 -1.29
C ARG A 55 17.91 -7.71 -2.54
N THR A 56 18.67 -8.35 -3.41
CA THR A 56 18.17 -9.05 -4.59
C THR A 56 18.13 -10.55 -4.32
N SER A 57 17.57 -11.31 -5.27
CA SER A 57 17.64 -12.77 -5.29
C SER A 57 19.08 -13.28 -5.08
N GLU A 58 20.08 -12.64 -5.70
CA GLU A 58 21.49 -13.04 -5.58
C GLU A 58 22.01 -12.89 -4.15
N ASN A 59 21.61 -11.81 -3.45
CA ASN A 59 22.01 -11.59 -2.06
C ASN A 59 21.44 -12.64 -1.08
N ILE A 60 20.37 -13.35 -1.48
CA ILE A 60 19.74 -14.40 -0.68
C ILE A 60 20.02 -15.81 -1.22
N GLY A 61 21.09 -15.96 -2.00
CA GLY A 61 21.54 -17.26 -2.51
C GLY A 61 20.87 -17.71 -3.82
N GLY A 62 20.41 -16.75 -4.64
CA GLY A 62 19.79 -17.01 -5.94
C GLY A 62 18.37 -17.60 -5.86
N LYS A 63 17.71 -17.45 -4.71
CA LYS A 63 16.33 -17.93 -4.52
C LYS A 63 15.33 -17.09 -5.30
N ASP A 64 14.23 -17.70 -5.74
CA ASP A 64 13.11 -16.97 -6.32
C ASP A 64 12.61 -15.91 -5.34
N LEU A 65 12.55 -14.65 -5.79
CA LEU A 65 12.16 -13.52 -4.98
C LEU A 65 11.10 -12.71 -5.70
N ASN A 66 9.89 -12.70 -5.12
CA ASN A 66 8.83 -11.78 -5.46
C ASN A 66 8.20 -11.29 -4.16
N ALA A 67 8.79 -10.23 -3.59
CA ALA A 67 8.31 -9.60 -2.38
C ALA A 67 7.02 -8.82 -2.70
N VAL A 68 5.87 -9.36 -2.27
CA VAL A 68 4.56 -8.76 -2.55
C VAL A 68 4.03 -7.91 -1.41
N ASN A 69 4.43 -8.21 -0.17
CA ASN A 69 4.19 -7.36 0.99
C ASN A 69 5.24 -7.63 2.08
N LEU A 70 5.27 -6.76 3.09
CA LEU A 70 6.18 -6.89 4.23
C LEU A 70 5.54 -6.40 5.54
N PHE A 71 6.10 -6.86 6.65
CA PHE A 71 5.79 -6.37 7.98
C PHE A 71 7.07 -6.20 8.78
N SER A 72 7.25 -5.06 9.44
CA SER A 72 8.33 -4.83 10.40
C SER A 72 7.79 -4.86 11.82
N ASP A 73 8.46 -5.63 12.70
CA ASP A 73 8.23 -5.57 14.15
C ASP A 73 9.28 -4.73 14.90
N GLY A 74 10.15 -4.03 14.16
CA GLY A 74 11.23 -3.20 14.68
C GLY A 74 12.59 -3.92 14.75
N GLU A 75 12.61 -5.24 14.92
CA GLU A 75 13.84 -6.05 14.95
C GLU A 75 13.98 -6.90 13.68
N GLU A 76 12.86 -7.44 13.19
CA GLU A 76 12.80 -8.31 12.04
C GLU A 76 11.84 -7.75 10.98
N LEU A 77 12.26 -7.91 9.73
CA LEU A 77 11.44 -7.62 8.55
C LEU A 77 10.96 -8.94 7.94
N TYR A 78 9.67 -9.17 8.01
CA TYR A 78 9.00 -10.34 7.44
C TYR A 78 8.51 -10.00 6.05
N VAL A 79 8.95 -10.74 5.05
CA VAL A 79 8.64 -10.49 3.64
C VAL A 79 7.79 -11.64 3.12
N ALA A 80 6.59 -11.32 2.64
CA ALA A 80 5.77 -12.25 1.88
C ALA A 80 6.40 -12.47 0.50
N ASN A 81 7.16 -13.56 0.35
CA ASN A 81 7.79 -13.94 -0.91
C ASN A 81 6.88 -14.90 -1.67
N PHE A 82 6.09 -14.34 -2.60
CA PHE A 82 5.11 -15.10 -3.36
C PHE A 82 5.76 -16.16 -4.25
N ALA A 83 6.85 -15.80 -4.94
CA ALA A 83 7.55 -16.70 -5.86
C ALA A 83 8.30 -17.81 -5.10
N GLY A 84 8.97 -17.46 -4.00
CA GLY A 84 9.65 -18.41 -3.12
C GLY A 84 8.71 -19.29 -2.30
N LYS A 85 7.40 -19.00 -2.32
CA LYS A 85 6.34 -19.69 -1.55
C LYS A 85 6.69 -19.77 -0.06
N CYS A 86 7.16 -18.65 0.50
CA CYS A 86 7.62 -18.59 1.88
C CYS A 86 7.47 -17.18 2.45
N ILE A 87 7.70 -17.07 3.75
CA ILE A 87 8.04 -15.81 4.41
C ILE A 87 9.54 -15.77 4.60
N ASP A 88 10.21 -14.82 3.96
CA ASP A 88 11.62 -14.55 4.23
C ASP A 88 11.73 -13.54 5.37
N VAL A 89 12.52 -13.86 6.39
CA VAL A 89 12.71 -13.03 7.57
C VAL A 89 14.11 -12.47 7.57
N PHE A 90 14.18 -11.15 7.50
CA PHE A 90 15.42 -10.40 7.50
C PHE A 90 15.62 -9.72 8.84
N ASP A 91 16.87 -9.45 9.17
CA ASP A 91 17.23 -8.46 10.17
C ASP A 91 16.81 -7.07 9.66
N ALA A 92 16.05 -6.31 10.45
CA ALA A 92 15.46 -5.06 9.99
C ALA A 92 16.51 -3.94 9.77
N GLU A 93 17.62 -3.97 10.51
CA GLU A 93 18.70 -2.98 10.41
C GLU A 93 19.64 -3.27 9.24
N THR A 94 20.10 -4.52 9.15
CA THR A 94 21.14 -4.91 8.18
C THR A 94 20.58 -5.45 6.86
N LEU A 95 19.30 -5.83 6.83
CA LEU A 95 18.65 -6.59 5.76
C LEU A 95 19.34 -7.92 5.45
N GLU A 96 20.03 -8.53 6.40
CA GLU A 96 20.55 -9.89 6.24
C GLU A 96 19.42 -10.92 6.38
N LEU A 97 19.34 -11.89 5.45
CA LEU A 97 18.35 -12.96 5.54
C LEU A 97 18.69 -13.86 6.74
N LYS A 98 17.78 -13.93 7.71
CA LYS A 98 17.93 -14.77 8.92
C LYS A 98 17.38 -16.16 8.70
N ARG A 99 16.16 -16.27 8.16
CA ARG A 99 15.45 -17.53 7.96
C ARG A 99 14.33 -17.40 6.93
N SER A 100 13.86 -18.54 6.42
CA SER A 100 12.64 -18.63 5.60
C SER A 100 11.64 -19.57 6.29
N MET A 101 10.36 -19.22 6.30
CA MET A 101 9.28 -20.01 6.90
C MET A 101 8.27 -20.43 5.83
N SER A 102 7.85 -21.69 5.82
CA SER A 102 6.80 -22.17 4.91
C SER A 102 6.09 -23.41 5.44
N ASN A 103 4.91 -23.67 4.90
CA ASN A 103 4.17 -24.92 5.01
C ASN A 103 4.15 -25.60 3.63
N GLY A 104 5.35 -25.91 3.13
CA GLY A 104 5.56 -26.42 1.78
C GLY A 104 5.06 -25.47 0.69
N ASP A 105 4.68 -26.03 -0.46
CA ASP A 105 4.25 -25.25 -1.63
C ASP A 105 2.94 -24.48 -1.46
N ARG A 106 2.28 -24.60 -0.30
CA ARG A 106 1.00 -23.92 -0.01
C ARG A 106 1.20 -22.48 0.46
N THR A 107 2.39 -22.08 0.89
CA THR A 107 2.64 -20.71 1.41
C THR A 107 2.84 -19.72 0.26
N LEU A 108 1.84 -19.62 -0.62
CA LEU A 108 1.74 -18.62 -1.68
C LEU A 108 1.41 -17.26 -1.05
N ALA A 109 2.38 -16.71 -0.33
CA ALA A 109 2.22 -15.57 0.55
C ALA A 109 1.83 -14.31 -0.24
N ARG A 110 0.69 -13.73 0.13
CA ARG A 110 0.19 -12.44 -0.37
C ARG A 110 0.40 -11.33 0.63
N ASP A 111 0.35 -11.68 1.91
CA ASP A 111 0.49 -10.75 3.01
C ASP A 111 1.03 -11.47 4.26
N VAL A 112 1.65 -10.71 5.14
CA VAL A 112 2.22 -11.21 6.40
C VAL A 112 1.97 -10.18 7.51
N TYR A 113 1.57 -10.66 8.68
CA TYR A 113 1.35 -9.83 9.85
C TYR A 113 1.82 -10.54 11.10
N VAL A 114 2.49 -9.82 12.01
CA VAL A 114 3.00 -10.40 13.26
C VAL A 114 2.31 -9.73 14.44
N GLU A 115 1.79 -10.54 15.35
CA GLU A 115 1.17 -10.06 16.59
C GLU A 115 1.47 -11.01 17.76
N GLY A 116 2.27 -10.53 18.71
CA GLY A 116 2.81 -11.35 19.79
C GLY A 116 3.70 -12.48 19.27
N ASP A 117 3.47 -13.70 19.73
CA ASP A 117 4.24 -14.89 19.33
C ASP A 117 3.77 -15.54 18.02
N HIS A 118 2.77 -14.96 17.35
CA HIS A 118 2.19 -15.53 16.13
C HIS A 118 2.47 -14.68 14.90
N LEU A 119 2.78 -15.37 13.82
CA LEU A 119 2.89 -14.81 12.47
C LEU A 119 1.74 -15.36 11.62
N PHE A 120 0.97 -14.46 11.02
CA PHE A 120 -0.18 -14.75 10.18
C PHE A 120 0.18 -14.49 8.72
N VAL A 121 -0.05 -15.45 7.84
CA VAL A 121 0.27 -15.35 6.42
C VAL A 121 -0.99 -15.54 5.59
N ALA A 122 -1.40 -14.51 4.85
CA ALA A 122 -2.46 -14.65 3.87
C ALA A 122 -1.93 -15.44 2.66
N ALA A 123 -2.34 -16.70 2.54
CA ALA A 123 -2.01 -17.55 1.40
C ALA A 123 -3.22 -17.63 0.47
N GLY A 124 -3.46 -16.55 -0.28
CA GLY A 124 -4.71 -16.32 -1.01
C GLY A 124 -5.12 -17.45 -1.94
N ASP A 125 -4.20 -17.92 -2.77
CA ASP A 125 -4.44 -18.99 -3.74
C ASP A 125 -4.68 -20.34 -3.05
N SER A 126 -4.08 -20.53 -1.89
CA SER A 126 -4.33 -21.64 -0.97
C SER A 126 -5.60 -21.46 -0.13
N ARG A 127 -6.30 -20.32 -0.23
CA ARG A 127 -7.59 -20.01 0.43
C ARG A 127 -7.57 -20.14 1.94
N GLU A 128 -6.47 -19.73 2.55
CA GLU A 128 -6.24 -19.86 3.98
C GLU A 128 -5.36 -18.72 4.49
N VAL A 129 -5.44 -18.46 5.80
CA VAL A 129 -4.42 -17.73 6.53
C VAL A 129 -3.64 -18.74 7.34
N GLN A 130 -2.35 -18.89 7.08
CA GLN A 130 -1.49 -19.80 7.83
C GLN A 130 -0.97 -19.12 9.09
N ILE A 131 -0.87 -19.87 10.19
CA ILE A 131 -0.41 -19.38 11.49
C ILE A 131 0.88 -20.10 11.81
N PHE A 132 1.94 -19.33 12.05
CA PHE A 132 3.25 -19.82 12.43
C PHE A 132 3.63 -19.30 13.83
N ASP A 133 4.41 -20.09 14.55
CA ASP A 133 5.14 -19.62 15.72
C ASP A 133 6.26 -18.68 15.24
N LYS A 134 6.22 -17.42 15.68
CA LYS A 134 7.12 -16.35 15.23
C LYS A 134 8.59 -16.71 15.47
N LYS A 135 8.89 -17.27 16.64
CA LYS A 135 10.26 -17.51 17.11
C LYS A 135 10.90 -18.69 16.38
N THR A 136 10.19 -19.80 16.28
CA THR A 136 10.69 -21.05 15.72
C THR A 136 10.43 -21.18 14.22
N GLY A 137 9.49 -20.39 13.67
CA GLY A 137 9.03 -20.52 12.29
C GLY A 137 8.17 -21.77 12.04
N LYS A 138 7.76 -22.47 13.10
CA LYS A 138 6.96 -23.70 13.00
C LYS A 138 5.53 -23.36 12.55
N TYR A 139 5.03 -24.02 11.52
CA TYR A 139 3.61 -23.99 11.18
C TYR A 139 2.77 -24.60 12.31
N LEU A 140 1.77 -23.86 12.77
CA LEU A 140 0.88 -24.26 13.87
C LEU A 140 -0.47 -24.72 13.33
N SER A 141 -1.19 -23.81 12.69
CA SER A 141 -2.55 -24.03 12.21
C SER A 141 -2.89 -23.06 11.08
N ARG A 142 -4.17 -22.95 10.74
CA ARG A 142 -4.69 -22.02 9.73
C ARG A 142 -6.11 -21.58 10.02
N LEU A 143 -6.48 -20.44 9.45
CA LEU A 143 -7.85 -19.99 9.27
C LEU A 143 -8.29 -20.36 7.85
N GLY A 144 -9.44 -21.01 7.71
CA GLY A 144 -9.89 -21.59 6.44
C GLY A 144 -9.41 -23.03 6.23
N THR A 145 -10.15 -23.80 5.44
CA THR A 145 -9.84 -25.22 5.13
C THR A 145 -8.93 -25.39 3.92
N GLY A 146 -8.64 -24.30 3.22
CA GLY A 146 -7.90 -24.28 1.96
C GLY A 146 -8.68 -24.76 0.73
N SER A 147 -10.01 -24.90 0.84
CA SER A 147 -10.91 -25.19 -0.28
C SER A 147 -12.24 -24.45 -0.13
N TRP A 148 -12.78 -23.93 -1.24
CA TRP A 148 -14.12 -23.29 -1.27
C TRP A 148 -15.08 -24.23 -1.99
N PRO A 149 -16.31 -24.51 -1.51
CA PRO A 149 -17.11 -23.79 -0.50
C PRO A 149 -17.06 -24.35 0.94
N ALA A 150 -16.24 -25.37 1.21
CA ALA A 150 -16.16 -25.98 2.55
C ALA A 150 -15.48 -25.06 3.59
N SER A 151 -14.67 -24.11 3.13
CA SER A 151 -14.05 -23.08 3.94
C SER A 151 -14.98 -21.88 4.11
N ASN A 152 -14.75 -21.09 5.15
CA ASN A 152 -15.14 -19.69 5.13
C ASN A 152 -14.16 -18.93 4.19
N VAL A 153 -12.84 -19.04 4.35
CA VAL A 153 -11.77 -18.69 3.41
C VAL A 153 -12.05 -18.74 1.88
N SER A 154 -12.52 -17.71 1.15
CA SER A 154 -12.69 -17.82 -0.32
C SER A 154 -11.44 -17.44 -1.10
N TRP A 155 -10.75 -16.36 -0.70
CA TRP A 155 -9.39 -15.98 -1.12
C TRP A 155 -8.83 -14.94 -0.12
N ALA A 156 -7.81 -15.32 0.66
CA ALA A 156 -7.20 -14.43 1.67
C ALA A 156 -6.25 -13.43 0.99
N GLY A 157 -6.66 -12.17 0.88
CA GLY A 157 -5.85 -11.14 0.23
C GLY A 157 -4.90 -10.38 1.16
N CYS A 158 -5.38 -10.07 2.37
CA CYS A 158 -4.67 -9.29 3.38
C CYS A 158 -5.08 -9.81 4.76
N VAL A 159 -4.18 -9.72 5.72
CA VAL A 159 -4.39 -10.12 7.11
C VAL A 159 -3.80 -9.10 8.06
N CYS A 160 -4.52 -8.79 9.14
CA CYS A 160 -3.97 -8.08 10.29
C CYS A 160 -4.57 -8.64 11.59
N ALA A 161 -3.93 -8.37 12.73
CA ALA A 161 -4.35 -8.95 14.00
C ALA A 161 -4.17 -7.99 15.17
N THR A 162 -5.01 -8.18 16.20
CA THR A 162 -4.81 -7.65 17.56
C THR A 162 -4.51 -8.82 18.50
N PRO A 163 -4.18 -8.60 19.79
CA PRO A 163 -4.07 -9.68 20.76
C PRO A 163 -5.28 -10.63 20.80
N ARG A 164 -6.48 -10.13 20.49
CA ARG A 164 -7.75 -10.86 20.58
C ARG A 164 -8.32 -11.29 19.23
N LEU A 165 -8.14 -10.54 18.15
CA LEU A 165 -8.82 -10.78 16.88
C LEU A 165 -7.84 -10.95 15.73
N VAL A 166 -8.22 -11.76 14.73
CA VAL A 166 -7.58 -11.78 13.41
C VAL A 166 -8.59 -11.31 12.37
N PHE A 167 -8.18 -10.38 11.53
CA PHE A 167 -8.97 -9.84 10.45
C PHE A 167 -8.43 -10.35 9.13
N VAL A 168 -9.31 -10.95 8.33
CA VAL A 168 -8.97 -11.53 7.04
C VAL A 168 -9.81 -10.86 5.98
N ARG A 169 -9.15 -10.18 5.05
CA ARG A 169 -9.81 -9.68 3.85
C ARG A 169 -10.11 -10.86 2.94
N ASP A 170 -11.37 -11.24 2.86
CA ASP A 170 -11.80 -12.25 1.90
C ASP A 170 -12.17 -11.58 0.58
N SER A 171 -11.30 -11.72 -0.42
CA SER A 171 -11.37 -10.88 -1.60
C SER A 171 -12.53 -11.19 -2.55
N LYS A 172 -13.15 -12.38 -2.49
CA LYS A 172 -14.36 -12.67 -3.29
C LYS A 172 -15.65 -12.41 -2.53
N GLU A 173 -15.55 -11.77 -1.37
CA GLU A 173 -16.67 -11.38 -0.52
C GLU A 173 -16.72 -9.87 -0.36
N LYS A 174 -17.86 -9.36 0.13
CA LYS A 174 -18.05 -7.94 0.48
C LYS A 174 -17.88 -7.69 1.99
N ASN A 175 -17.03 -8.48 2.64
CA ASN A 175 -16.80 -8.40 4.07
C ASN A 175 -15.38 -8.82 4.47
N ILE A 176 -14.91 -8.24 5.57
CA ILE A 176 -13.75 -8.73 6.31
C ILE A 176 -14.24 -9.81 7.25
N ARG A 177 -13.55 -10.95 7.27
CA ARG A 177 -13.82 -12.00 8.25
C ARG A 177 -13.02 -11.75 9.50
N VAL A 178 -13.69 -11.87 10.63
CA VAL A 178 -13.07 -11.78 11.95
C VAL A 178 -13.01 -13.16 12.55
N PHE A 179 -11.86 -13.51 13.10
CA PHE A 179 -11.64 -14.72 13.87
C PHE A 179 -11.21 -14.32 15.27
N ASP A 180 -11.64 -15.11 16.24
CA ASP A 180 -11.33 -14.87 17.64
C ASP A 180 -10.13 -15.72 18.07
N ARG A 181 -9.07 -15.05 18.52
CA ARG A 181 -7.79 -15.67 18.87
C ARG A 181 -7.86 -16.56 20.11
N GLU A 182 -8.65 -16.20 21.13
CA GLU A 182 -8.76 -17.10 22.31
C GLU A 182 -9.59 -18.35 21.99
N ALA A 183 -10.32 -18.37 20.86
CA ALA A 183 -11.06 -19.52 20.41
C ALA A 183 -10.26 -20.42 19.44
N LEU A 184 -9.03 -20.04 19.07
CA LEU A 184 -8.20 -20.83 18.16
C LEU A 184 -7.55 -22.00 18.89
N ASP A 185 -7.62 -23.18 18.28
CA ASP A 185 -6.77 -24.31 18.64
C ASP A 185 -5.57 -24.36 17.69
N MET A 186 -4.39 -24.06 18.22
CA MET A 186 -3.13 -24.05 17.46
C MET A 186 -2.62 -25.46 17.11
N ASN A 187 -3.26 -26.52 17.60
CA ASN A 187 -2.97 -27.90 17.22
C ASN A 187 -4.00 -28.47 16.23
N ALA A 188 -5.10 -27.77 16.00
CA ALA A 188 -6.11 -28.19 15.04
C ALA A 188 -5.63 -27.99 13.60
N ALA A 189 -6.09 -28.84 12.68
CA ALA A 189 -5.76 -28.75 11.26
C ALA A 189 -6.30 -27.46 10.58
N SER A 190 -7.36 -26.86 11.13
CA SER A 190 -7.91 -25.58 10.69
C SER A 190 -8.91 -25.02 11.71
N ASN A 191 -8.99 -23.70 11.80
CA ASN A 191 -9.92 -22.95 12.64
C ASN A 191 -10.91 -22.18 11.75
N ASN A 192 -12.15 -22.68 11.62
CA ASN A 192 -13.13 -22.15 10.65
C ASN A 192 -14.36 -21.47 11.28
N ASN A 193 -14.31 -21.20 12.58
CA ASN A 193 -15.38 -20.46 13.23
C ASN A 193 -15.21 -18.95 12.94
N VAL A 194 -16.13 -18.37 12.18
CA VAL A 194 -16.13 -16.92 11.90
C VAL A 194 -16.77 -16.23 13.10
N TYR A 195 -15.99 -15.38 13.78
CA TYR A 195 -16.46 -14.59 14.91
C TYR A 195 -17.41 -13.46 14.48
N ALA A 196 -17.03 -12.72 13.43
CA ALA A 196 -17.85 -11.64 12.87
C ALA A 196 -17.56 -11.44 11.37
N LYS A 197 -18.46 -10.73 10.68
CA LYS A 197 -18.30 -10.30 9.29
C LYS A 197 -18.51 -8.80 9.20
N LEU A 198 -17.47 -8.08 8.81
CA LEU A 198 -17.50 -6.63 8.75
C LEU A 198 -17.80 -6.20 7.32
N ALA A 199 -18.99 -5.66 7.08
CA ALA A 199 -19.39 -5.27 5.73
C ALA A 199 -18.55 -4.11 5.19
N THR A 200 -18.10 -4.22 3.94
CA THR A 200 -17.38 -3.17 3.22
C THR A 200 -18.17 -2.59 2.05
N GLY A 201 -19.45 -2.97 1.90
CA GLY A 201 -20.38 -2.44 0.89
C GLY A 201 -20.10 -2.85 -0.56
N SER A 202 -18.85 -3.16 -0.91
CA SER A 202 -18.39 -3.56 -2.23
C SER A 202 -17.42 -4.74 -2.16
N TYR A 203 -17.22 -5.43 -3.29
CA TYR A 203 -16.18 -6.44 -3.38
C TYR A 203 -14.80 -5.81 -3.27
N PHE A 204 -13.88 -6.59 -2.74
CA PHE A 204 -12.47 -6.28 -2.62
C PHE A 204 -11.70 -6.56 -3.92
N ILE A 205 -12.01 -7.69 -4.59
CA ILE A 205 -11.53 -8.05 -5.93
C ILE A 205 -12.73 -8.49 -6.77
N GLY A 206 -12.79 -8.09 -8.05
CA GLY A 206 -13.59 -8.82 -9.04
C GLY A 206 -14.52 -8.01 -9.94
N SER A 207 -14.23 -6.75 -10.25
CA SER A 207 -14.68 -6.24 -11.55
C SER A 207 -13.74 -6.77 -12.65
N LYS A 208 -14.24 -7.08 -13.84
CA LYS A 208 -13.48 -7.59 -15.01
C LYS A 208 -12.34 -6.66 -15.52
N PHE A 209 -12.04 -5.61 -14.76
CA PHE A 209 -11.19 -4.49 -15.10
C PHE A 209 -10.08 -4.24 -14.05
N GLU A 210 -9.95 -5.10 -13.05
CA GLU A 210 -9.03 -4.85 -11.93
C GLU A 210 -7.63 -5.47 -12.13
N PRO A 211 -6.55 -4.70 -11.89
CA PRO A 211 -5.20 -5.23 -11.82
C PRO A 211 -5.08 -6.14 -10.59
N GLN A 212 -4.55 -7.35 -10.78
CA GLN A 212 -4.21 -8.27 -9.68
C GLN A 212 -2.98 -7.80 -8.86
N SER A 213 -2.51 -6.58 -9.11
CA SER A 213 -1.20 -6.06 -8.70
C SER A 213 -1.25 -4.82 -7.78
N GLU A 214 -2.43 -4.36 -7.36
CA GLU A 214 -2.54 -3.27 -6.37
C GLU A 214 -2.66 -3.85 -4.96
N SER A 215 -1.89 -3.29 -4.01
CA SER A 215 -1.99 -3.65 -2.58
C SER A 215 -3.26 -3.04 -1.99
N TYR A 216 -3.92 -3.81 -1.14
CA TYR A 216 -5.10 -3.35 -0.41
C TYR A 216 -4.84 -3.66 1.05
N ASP A 217 -4.46 -2.62 1.76
CA ASP A 217 -3.98 -2.78 3.12
C ASP A 217 -5.14 -2.67 4.11
N MET A 218 -5.09 -3.53 5.12
CA MET A 218 -5.84 -3.37 6.36
C MET A 218 -4.82 -3.24 7.47
N GLU A 219 -5.04 -2.32 8.39
CA GLU A 219 -4.12 -2.10 9.51
C GLU A 219 -4.90 -1.82 10.78
N VAL A 220 -4.37 -2.29 11.90
CA VAL A 220 -4.89 -1.94 13.23
C VAL A 220 -4.04 -0.80 13.76
N ILE A 221 -4.67 0.35 13.99
CA ILE A 221 -4.00 1.56 14.48
C ILE A 221 -4.76 2.02 15.72
N GLY A 222 -4.06 2.14 16.84
CA GLY A 222 -4.67 2.42 18.14
C GLY A 222 -5.69 1.35 18.55
N ASP A 223 -6.95 1.76 18.74
CA ASP A 223 -8.05 0.90 19.18
C ASP A 223 -8.94 0.39 18.03
N SER A 224 -8.54 0.65 16.78
CA SER A 224 -9.43 0.51 15.64
C SER A 224 -8.76 -0.25 14.48
N LEU A 225 -9.55 -1.09 13.81
CA LEU A 225 -9.21 -1.64 12.50
C LEU A 225 -9.55 -0.60 11.44
N TYR A 226 -8.66 -0.43 10.48
CA TYR A 226 -8.89 0.36 9.27
C TYR A 226 -8.73 -0.53 8.04
N SER A 227 -9.67 -0.41 7.11
CA SER A 227 -9.58 -1.03 5.79
C SER A 227 -9.65 0.05 4.73
N PHE A 228 -8.59 0.11 3.93
CA PHE A 228 -8.42 1.14 2.92
C PHE A 228 -8.77 0.53 1.56
N ILE A 229 -9.65 1.20 0.82
CA ILE A 229 -10.04 0.76 -0.53
C ILE A 229 -9.46 1.76 -1.54
N PRO A 230 -8.20 1.54 -2.01
CA PRO A 230 -7.45 2.42 -2.89
C PRO A 230 -8.24 3.12 -3.98
N ARG A 231 -8.97 2.34 -4.80
CA ARG A 231 -9.73 2.85 -5.94
C ARG A 231 -10.77 3.91 -5.57
N THR A 232 -11.38 3.77 -4.41
CA THR A 232 -12.49 4.62 -3.97
C THR A 232 -12.05 5.75 -3.06
N GLY A 233 -10.79 5.71 -2.57
CA GLY A 233 -10.36 6.54 -1.45
C GLY A 233 -11.17 6.32 -0.17
N THR A 234 -11.97 5.25 -0.11
CA THR A 234 -12.84 4.98 1.04
C THR A 234 -12.04 4.28 2.13
N ILE A 235 -12.20 4.79 3.35
CA ILE A 235 -11.66 4.21 4.56
C ILE A 235 -12.83 3.71 5.38
N TYR A 236 -12.85 2.41 5.64
CA TYR A 236 -13.72 1.84 6.66
C TYR A 236 -12.94 1.74 7.95
N ALA A 237 -13.57 2.11 9.07
CA ALA A 237 -12.97 1.86 10.37
C ALA A 237 -13.96 1.25 11.36
N TRP A 238 -13.41 0.45 12.26
CA TRP A 238 -14.13 -0.25 13.30
C TRP A 238 -13.37 -0.14 14.61
N LYS A 239 -14.04 0.23 15.71
CA LYS A 239 -13.41 -0.03 17.02
C LYS A 239 -13.34 -1.53 17.23
N VAL A 240 -12.16 -1.98 17.64
CA VAL A 240 -11.93 -3.37 18.01
C VAL A 240 -12.86 -3.77 19.15
N GLN A 241 -13.06 -2.89 20.14
CA GLN A 241 -13.95 -3.14 21.26
C GLN A 241 -15.42 -3.29 20.83
N ASP A 242 -15.90 -2.45 19.89
CA ASP A 242 -17.26 -2.58 19.35
C ASP A 242 -17.44 -3.93 18.63
N ILE A 243 -16.43 -4.42 17.90
CA ILE A 243 -16.48 -5.74 17.26
C ILE A 243 -16.58 -6.87 18.30
N ILE A 244 -15.85 -6.74 19.41
CA ILE A 244 -15.86 -7.72 20.50
C ILE A 244 -17.25 -7.77 21.16
N GLU A 245 -17.83 -6.61 21.47
CA GLU A 245 -19.10 -6.49 22.21
C GLU A 245 -20.33 -6.75 21.33
N LYS A 246 -20.36 -6.19 20.11
CA LYS A 246 -21.51 -6.21 19.19
C LYS A 246 -21.29 -7.22 18.07
N LYS A 247 -21.36 -8.50 18.43
CA LYS A 247 -21.28 -9.63 17.48
C LYS A 247 -22.34 -9.46 16.37
N GLY A 248 -21.90 -9.00 15.19
CA GLY A 248 -22.75 -8.93 13.99
C GLY A 248 -23.16 -7.54 13.50
N ASP A 249 -22.79 -6.46 14.20
CA ASP A 249 -23.07 -5.10 13.72
C ASP A 249 -21.94 -4.57 12.83
N ALA A 250 -22.33 -4.14 11.62
CA ALA A 250 -21.46 -3.50 10.64
C ALA A 250 -21.14 -2.05 11.06
N PRO A 251 -19.97 -1.50 10.68
CA PRO A 251 -19.48 -0.23 11.18
C PRO A 251 -20.19 0.97 10.55
N VAL A 252 -19.95 2.11 11.20
CA VAL A 252 -20.11 3.45 10.66
C VAL A 252 -19.05 3.65 9.56
N LYS A 253 -19.47 3.82 8.31
CA LYS A 253 -18.62 4.31 7.21
C LYS A 253 -18.07 5.68 7.63
N ILE A 254 -16.75 5.83 7.78
CA ILE A 254 -16.20 7.05 8.38
C ILE A 254 -15.87 8.13 7.34
N THR A 255 -15.42 7.82 6.12
CA THR A 255 -15.10 8.90 5.18
C THR A 255 -15.15 8.47 3.71
N GLN A 256 -15.58 9.38 2.84
CA GLN A 256 -15.51 9.25 1.38
C GLN A 256 -14.98 10.55 0.77
N ASN A 257 -13.65 10.72 0.74
CA ASN A 257 -13.03 11.78 -0.06
C ASN A 257 -12.53 11.17 -1.38
N ALA A 258 -13.43 11.09 -2.36
CA ALA A 258 -13.18 10.44 -3.65
C ALA A 258 -12.09 11.10 -4.52
N THR A 259 -11.50 12.21 -4.07
CA THR A 259 -10.46 12.95 -4.78
C THR A 259 -9.05 12.41 -4.54
N GLU A 260 -8.84 11.67 -3.44
CA GLU A 260 -7.54 11.11 -3.06
C GLU A 260 -7.60 9.58 -3.15
N LYS A 261 -6.71 8.96 -3.94
CA LYS A 261 -6.62 7.49 -4.03
C LYS A 261 -5.48 7.01 -3.16
N ILE A 262 -5.81 6.49 -1.98
CA ILE A 262 -4.84 5.82 -1.10
C ILE A 262 -4.22 4.65 -1.87
N ARG A 263 -2.91 4.43 -1.77
CA ARG A 263 -2.21 3.33 -2.45
C ARG A 263 -1.71 2.27 -1.48
N SER A 264 -1.17 2.69 -0.34
CA SER A 264 -0.69 1.81 0.72
C SER A 264 -0.55 2.58 2.02
N ILE A 265 -0.64 1.89 3.14
CA ILE A 265 -0.55 2.45 4.49
C ILE A 265 0.35 1.58 5.37
N SER A 266 1.12 2.24 6.24
CA SER A 266 1.93 1.58 7.27
C SER A 266 1.73 2.27 8.62
N LYS A 267 1.76 1.48 9.69
CA LYS A 267 1.94 1.98 11.05
C LYS A 267 3.24 2.78 11.19
N THR A 268 3.28 3.66 12.19
CA THR A 268 4.53 4.27 12.69
C THR A 268 4.84 3.77 14.10
N ASP A 269 5.99 4.14 14.64
CA ASP A 269 6.33 3.89 16.05
C ASP A 269 5.42 4.68 17.02
N ASP A 270 4.85 5.79 16.54
CA ASP A 270 3.81 6.54 17.23
C ASP A 270 2.43 5.91 16.94
N LYS A 271 1.79 5.38 17.98
CA LYS A 271 0.49 4.69 17.88
C LYS A 271 -0.65 5.62 17.44
N GLU A 272 -0.44 6.93 17.55
CA GLU A 272 -1.41 7.93 17.13
C GLU A 272 -1.16 8.42 15.70
N LYS A 273 -0.28 7.77 14.93
CA LYS A 273 0.05 8.16 13.56
C LYS A 273 0.25 6.98 12.61
N PHE A 274 0.13 7.27 11.32
CA PHE A 274 0.36 6.31 10.24
C PHE A 274 0.88 7.01 8.97
N PHE A 275 1.66 6.30 8.18
CA PHE A 275 2.09 6.74 6.86
C PHE A 275 1.06 6.33 5.80
N VAL A 276 0.81 7.23 4.86
CA VAL A 276 -0.08 7.00 3.71
C VAL A 276 0.65 7.37 2.43
N SER A 277 0.74 6.43 1.51
CA SER A 277 1.01 6.74 0.10
C SER A 277 -0.31 6.94 -0.63
N MET A 278 -0.43 8.00 -1.43
CA MET A 278 -1.66 8.30 -2.15
C MET A 278 -1.39 9.01 -3.48
N GLU A 279 -2.32 8.88 -4.42
CA GLU A 279 -2.41 9.74 -5.60
C GLU A 279 -3.37 10.89 -5.28
N LYS A 280 -2.85 12.13 -5.32
CA LYS A 280 -3.61 13.36 -5.11
C LYS A 280 -3.19 14.38 -6.16
N ASP A 281 -4.19 14.97 -6.83
CA ASP A 281 -3.98 15.94 -7.92
C ASP A 281 -3.06 15.41 -9.04
N GLY A 282 -3.17 14.12 -9.35
CA GLY A 282 -2.35 13.44 -10.37
C GLY A 282 -0.89 13.17 -9.96
N LYS A 283 -0.52 13.40 -8.69
CA LYS A 283 0.82 13.17 -8.16
C LYS A 283 0.80 12.13 -7.05
N MET A 284 1.83 11.28 -7.02
CA MET A 284 2.10 10.40 -5.90
C MET A 284 2.66 11.21 -4.74
N GLN A 285 2.08 11.04 -3.55
CA GLN A 285 2.45 11.72 -2.32
C GLN A 285 2.61 10.69 -1.20
N LEU A 286 3.57 10.94 -0.31
CA LEU A 286 3.74 10.24 0.95
C LEU A 286 3.50 11.26 2.07
N ALA A 287 2.62 10.93 3.02
CA ALA A 287 2.29 11.80 4.13
C ALA A 287 2.11 11.01 5.42
N GLU A 288 2.42 11.64 6.54
CA GLU A 288 2.12 11.16 7.89
C GLU A 288 0.79 11.79 8.33
N TYR A 289 -0.13 10.96 8.81
CA TYR A 289 -1.44 11.40 9.31
C TYR A 289 -1.60 11.08 10.79
N PRO A 290 -2.21 11.98 11.58
CA PRO A 290 -2.64 11.66 12.92
C PRO A 290 -3.92 10.82 12.87
N LEU A 291 -4.02 9.85 13.78
CA LEU A 291 -5.18 8.98 13.94
C LEU A 291 -6.46 9.79 14.19
N ALA A 292 -6.34 10.90 14.92
CA ALA A 292 -7.44 11.83 15.19
C ALA A 292 -8.08 12.41 13.92
N ASP A 293 -7.37 12.50 12.79
CA ASP A 293 -7.94 13.04 11.54
C ASP A 293 -8.87 12.05 10.85
N ILE A 294 -8.68 10.74 11.04
CA ILE A 294 -9.57 9.69 10.51
C ILE A 294 -10.55 9.14 11.55
N GLN A 295 -10.34 9.44 12.85
CA GLN A 295 -11.24 9.03 13.93
C GLN A 295 -12.37 10.03 14.21
N LYS A 296 -12.39 11.20 13.55
CA LYS A 296 -13.55 12.10 13.56
C LYS A 296 -14.74 11.37 12.93
N ARG A 297 -15.48 10.67 13.78
CA ARG A 297 -16.76 10.06 13.47
C ARG A 297 -17.76 11.20 13.45
N ASP A 298 -18.24 11.55 12.26
CA ASP A 298 -19.39 12.44 12.12
C ASP A 298 -20.59 11.94 12.94
#